data_AF-X1SV08-F1
#
_entry.id   AF-X1SV08-F1
#
_cell.length_a   1.000
_cell.length_b   1.000
_cell.length_c   1.000
_cell.angle_alpha   90.00
_cell.angle_beta   90.00
_cell.angle_gamma   90.00
#
_symmetry.space_group_name_H-M   'P 1'
#
loop_
_entity.id
_entity.type
_entity.pdbx_description
1 polymer ?
#
loop_
_entity_poly.entity_id
_entity_poly.type
_entity_poly.pdbx_seq_one_letter_code
_entity_poly.pdbx_strand_id
1 'polypeptide(L)'
;CEGEKDVDNLRDWGLTATTCPMGAEKWKSQEKEYNPFLKGRDVVILPDNDEEGERHLTQVGASLQGIAKSVKVLRLPDSKDFSDWKARDKNNTEEKFLILLSESREWKKKGLLQKAPLEEKPARVYITGKQLMEEPIRESAAPIGKGFFVSERYTILAASDGEGKTTLCLQLALAAITGTTFLDFFPVPKPVKVLYFCGENSRGDVKAKVQFQRAEIEKVLGRDIIKDLEKNLVLVEPININFWLNPRDNTDLYAWLEEIKPDIVIFDPLADFISSQKSLS
;
A
#
# COMPACT_ATOMS: atom_id res chain seq x y z
N CYS A 1 22.47 20.13 18.46
CA CYS A 1 22.28 21.05 17.33
C CYS A 1 23.09 20.53 16.15
N GLU A 2 22.89 21.09 14.97
CA GLU A 2 23.61 20.68 13.75
C GLU A 2 24.87 21.53 13.52
N GLY A 3 24.84 22.82 13.88
CA GLY A 3 25.98 23.73 13.77
C GLY A 3 26.71 24.02 15.09
N GLU A 4 28.01 24.31 15.02
CA GLU A 4 28.83 24.78 16.15
C GLU A 4 28.34 26.13 16.68
N LYS A 5 27.92 27.03 15.79
CA LYS A 5 27.42 28.36 16.13
C LYS A 5 26.20 28.31 17.06
N ASP A 6 25.28 27.37 16.83
CA ASP A 6 24.11 27.18 17.70
C ASP A 6 24.52 26.68 19.08
N VAL A 7 25.50 25.78 19.13
CA VAL A 7 26.05 25.24 20.37
C VAL A 7 26.69 26.34 21.21
N ASP A 8 27.50 27.20 20.59
CA ASP A 8 28.14 28.31 21.29
C ASP A 8 27.10 29.31 21.81
N ASN A 9 26.11 29.66 20.98
CA ASN A 9 25.03 30.56 21.39
C ASN A 9 24.19 30.01 22.56
N LEU A 10 24.01 28.69 22.67
CA LEU A 10 23.34 28.02 23.79
C LEU A 10 24.23 27.96 25.03
N ARG A 11 25.53 27.74 24.86
CA ARG A 11 26.51 27.76 25.95
C ARG A 11 26.66 29.14 26.57
N ASP A 12 26.53 30.20 25.77
CA ASP A 12 26.47 31.58 26.26
C ASP A 12 25.28 31.82 27.21
N TRP A 13 24.20 31.03 27.07
CA TRP A 13 23.06 30.99 27.99
C TRP A 13 23.25 29.95 29.12
N GLY A 14 24.46 29.45 29.34
CA GLY A 14 24.74 28.46 30.39
C GLY A 14 24.17 27.06 30.12
N LEU A 15 23.61 26.81 28.93
CA LEU A 15 23.01 25.53 28.60
C LEU A 15 24.07 24.52 28.11
N THR A 16 23.87 23.26 28.47
CA THR A 16 24.72 22.17 27.97
C THR A 16 24.31 21.80 26.54
N ALA A 17 25.10 22.22 25.56
CA ALA A 17 24.88 21.93 24.15
C ALA A 17 26.07 21.23 23.49
N THR A 18 25.77 20.41 22.47
CA THR A 18 26.75 19.71 21.63
C THR A 18 26.23 19.59 20.19
N THR A 19 27.16 19.37 19.26
CA THR A 19 26.92 19.10 17.83
C THR A 19 27.84 17.96 17.37
N CYS A 20 27.51 17.31 16.26
CA CYS A 20 28.42 16.33 15.64
C CYS A 20 29.44 17.01 14.71
N PRO A 21 30.67 16.48 14.63
CA PRO A 21 31.64 16.94 13.64
C PRO A 21 31.06 16.81 12.23
N MET A 22 31.30 17.81 11.38
CA MET A 22 30.85 17.87 9.98
C MET A 22 29.34 18.07 9.76
N GLY A 23 28.56 18.43 10.79
CA GLY A 23 27.17 18.87 10.65
C GLY A 23 26.16 17.75 10.34
N ALA A 24 25.04 18.15 9.71
CA ALA A 24 23.89 17.31 9.40
C ALA A 24 24.27 15.96 8.73
N GLU A 25 23.47 14.92 8.97
CA GLU A 25 23.65 13.54 8.45
C GLU A 25 24.96 12.80 8.82
N LYS A 26 25.95 13.44 9.44
CA LYS A 26 27.24 12.81 9.83
C LYS A 26 27.22 12.22 11.25
N TRP A 27 26.05 12.02 11.84
CA TRP A 27 25.93 11.44 13.17
C TRP A 27 26.34 9.96 13.17
N LYS A 28 27.50 9.68 13.75
CA LYS A 28 28.02 8.32 13.89
C LYS A 28 27.42 7.65 15.13
N SER A 29 26.36 6.89 14.89
CA SER A 29 25.56 6.21 15.91
C SER A 29 26.14 4.90 16.46
N GLN A 30 27.20 4.36 15.86
CA GLN A 30 27.74 3.05 16.26
C GLN A 30 28.28 3.07 17.70
N GLU A 31 28.23 1.91 18.36
CA GLU A 31 28.35 1.66 19.82
C GLU A 31 29.58 2.28 20.53
N LYS A 32 30.51 2.90 19.83
CA LYS A 32 31.78 3.42 20.37
C LYS A 32 32.02 4.92 20.19
N GLU A 33 31.13 5.69 19.59
CA GLU A 33 31.42 7.12 19.32
C GLU A 33 30.55 8.09 20.15
N TYR A 34 29.33 8.44 19.74
CA TYR A 34 28.63 9.58 20.37
C TYR A 34 27.56 9.19 21.39
N ASN A 35 26.79 8.14 21.09
CA ASN A 35 25.63 7.76 21.89
C ASN A 35 25.95 7.37 23.36
N PRO A 36 27.09 6.71 23.67
CA PRO A 36 27.43 6.39 25.06
C PRO A 36 27.51 7.61 25.99
N PHE A 37 27.94 8.78 25.49
CA PHE A 37 28.01 10.02 26.27
C PHE A 37 26.63 10.60 26.62
N LEU A 38 25.58 10.18 25.91
CA LEU A 38 24.20 10.62 26.08
C LEU A 38 23.35 9.60 26.87
N LYS A 39 23.96 8.50 27.34
CA LYS A 39 23.27 7.46 28.09
C LYS A 39 22.64 8.02 29.38
N GLY A 40 21.34 7.78 29.57
CA GLY A 40 20.59 8.21 30.75
C GLY A 40 20.33 9.73 30.85
N ARG A 41 20.62 10.51 29.81
CA ARG A 41 20.36 11.96 29.77
C ARG A 41 18.99 12.28 29.19
N ASP A 42 18.42 13.40 29.60
CA ASP A 42 17.28 14.03 28.91
C ASP A 42 17.84 14.85 27.75
N VAL A 43 17.55 14.44 26.51
CA VAL A 43 18.15 15.01 25.30
C VAL A 43 17.08 15.76 24.51
N VAL A 44 17.39 16.99 24.09
CA VAL A 44 16.57 17.76 23.16
C VAL A 44 17.33 17.90 21.85
N ILE A 45 16.71 17.47 20.75
CA ILE A 45 17.23 17.66 19.41
C ILE A 45 16.61 18.95 18.86
N LEU A 46 17.48 19.88 18.45
CA LEU A 46 17.12 21.10 17.73
C LEU A 46 17.58 20.92 16.28
N PRO A 47 16.68 20.48 15.37
CA PRO A 47 17.01 20.38 13.96
C PRO A 47 16.92 21.74 13.27
N ASP A 48 17.67 21.89 12.19
CA ASP A 48 17.47 22.99 11.26
C ASP A 48 16.09 22.82 10.56
N ASN A 49 15.43 23.93 10.23
CA ASN A 49 14.11 23.93 9.57
C ASN A 49 14.24 23.75 8.04
N ASP A 50 14.93 22.68 7.63
CA ASP A 50 15.08 22.25 6.24
C ASP A 50 15.03 20.71 6.10
N GLU A 51 15.17 20.20 4.88
CA GLU A 51 15.11 18.75 4.62
C GLU A 51 16.29 17.97 5.22
N GLU A 52 17.48 18.58 5.31
CA GLU A 52 18.66 17.94 5.90
C GLU A 52 18.48 17.80 7.41
N GLY A 53 17.90 18.82 8.06
CA GLY A 53 17.57 18.78 9.48
C GLY A 53 16.52 17.73 9.84
N GLU A 54 15.55 17.45 8.96
CA GLU A 54 14.61 16.33 9.16
C GLU A 54 15.29 14.96 9.16
N ARG A 55 16.25 14.77 8.25
CA ARG A 55 17.01 13.53 8.15
C ARG A 55 17.95 13.38 9.35
N HIS A 56 18.60 14.47 9.76
CA HIS A 56 19.41 14.51 10.97
C HIS A 56 18.57 14.16 12.21
N LEU A 57 17.42 14.80 12.40
CA LEU A 57 16.48 14.48 13.47
C LEU A 57 16.12 12.99 13.49
N THR A 58 15.79 12.44 12.32
CA THR A 58 15.39 11.03 12.19
C THR A 58 16.54 10.08 12.54
N GLN A 59 17.74 10.37 12.05
CA GLN A 59 18.95 9.58 12.30
C GLN A 59 19.35 9.61 13.79
N VAL A 60 19.47 10.80 14.38
CA VAL A 60 19.90 10.98 15.77
C VAL A 60 18.86 10.45 16.72
N GLY A 61 17.59 10.85 16.54
CA GLY A 61 16.48 10.41 17.37
C GLY A 61 16.37 8.89 17.43
N ALA A 62 16.47 8.21 16.28
CA ALA A 62 16.39 6.75 16.23
C ALA A 62 17.57 6.09 16.95
N SER A 63 18.76 6.69 16.85
CA SER A 63 19.96 6.14 17.48
C SER A 63 19.99 6.28 19.00
N LEU A 64 19.35 7.32 19.55
CA LEU A 64 19.32 7.59 20.99
C LEU A 64 18.19 6.86 21.72
N GLN A 65 17.26 6.25 20.97
CA GLN A 65 16.16 5.50 21.55
C GLN A 65 16.67 4.28 22.32
N GLY A 66 16.33 4.20 23.61
CA GLY A 66 16.81 3.15 24.52
C GLY A 66 18.21 3.41 25.10
N ILE A 67 18.87 4.51 24.73
CA ILE A 67 20.15 4.95 25.29
C ILE A 67 19.95 6.17 26.19
N ALA A 68 19.34 7.23 25.66
CA ALA A 68 18.96 8.41 26.41
C ALA A 68 17.77 8.11 27.33
N LYS A 69 17.63 8.87 28.42
CA LYS A 69 16.47 8.79 29.33
C LYS A 69 15.21 9.32 28.65
N SER A 70 15.32 10.43 27.93
CA SER A 70 14.27 10.97 27.07
C SER A 70 14.87 11.64 25.85
N VAL A 71 14.13 11.64 24.74
CA VAL A 71 14.48 12.38 23.52
C VAL A 71 13.30 13.25 23.17
N LYS A 72 13.48 14.56 23.15
CA LYS A 72 12.50 15.55 22.69
C LYS A 72 12.98 16.23 21.43
N VAL A 73 12.04 16.80 20.67
CA VAL A 73 12.35 17.67 19.54
C VAL A 73 11.79 19.05 19.79
N LEU A 74 12.63 20.07 19.64
CA LEU A 74 12.20 21.46 19.66
C LEU A 74 12.43 22.07 18.27
N ARG A 75 11.33 22.47 17.63
CA ARG A 75 11.35 23.26 16.40
C ARG A 75 11.08 24.71 16.75
N LEU A 76 11.96 25.59 16.32
CA LEU A 76 11.80 27.01 16.57
C LEU A 76 10.89 27.60 15.46
N PRO A 77 9.87 28.39 15.83
CA PRO A 77 8.99 28.99 14.84
C PRO A 77 9.74 30.02 13.99
N ASP A 78 9.37 30.12 12.72
CA ASP A 78 9.75 31.20 11.80
C ASP A 78 11.26 31.53 11.75
N SER A 79 12.11 30.51 11.85
CA SER A 79 13.58 30.63 11.87
C SER A 79 14.22 29.46 11.14
N LYS A 80 15.44 29.65 10.61
CA LYS A 80 16.20 28.56 9.98
C LYS A 80 16.79 27.62 11.02
N ASP A 81 17.46 28.19 12.01
CA ASP A 81 18.20 27.50 13.06
C ASP A 81 18.10 28.30 14.38
N PHE A 82 18.76 27.84 15.43
CA PHE A 82 18.73 28.51 16.73
C PHE A 82 19.39 29.89 16.71
N SER A 83 20.52 30.03 16.01
CA SER A 83 21.23 31.30 15.89
C SER A 83 20.40 32.37 15.19
N ASP A 84 19.67 31.98 14.14
CA ASP A 84 18.73 32.82 13.41
C ASP A 84 17.53 33.19 14.30
N TRP A 85 16.96 32.21 15.02
CA TRP A 85 15.90 32.48 15.99
C TRP A 85 16.33 33.52 17.05
N LYS A 86 17.51 33.34 17.66
CA LYS A 86 18.05 34.26 18.68
C LYS A 86 18.28 35.67 18.13
N ALA A 87 18.69 35.81 16.87
CA ALA A 87 18.99 37.10 16.25
C ALA A 87 17.75 37.87 15.75
N ARG A 88 16.65 37.18 15.45
CA ARG A 88 15.45 37.76 14.81
C ARG A 88 14.68 38.74 15.68
N ASP A 89 14.60 38.49 16.99
CA ASP A 89 13.85 39.32 17.93
C ASP A 89 14.64 39.47 19.23
N LYS A 90 14.78 40.70 19.71
CA LYS A 90 15.43 40.98 21.00
C LYS A 90 14.69 40.34 22.19
N ASN A 91 13.42 40.00 22.01
CA ASN A 91 12.62 39.28 23.00
C ASN A 91 12.80 37.74 22.94
N ASN A 92 13.61 37.21 22.02
CA ASN A 92 14.00 35.79 22.02
C ASN A 92 15.10 35.55 23.05
N THR A 93 14.72 35.68 24.32
CA THR A 93 15.59 35.52 25.48
C THR A 93 15.73 34.06 25.90
N GLU A 94 16.66 33.80 26.82
CA GLU A 94 16.85 32.50 27.44
C GLU A 94 15.55 32.01 28.10
N GLU A 95 14.82 32.87 28.81
CA GLU A 95 13.57 32.50 29.48
C GLU A 95 12.51 32.02 28.48
N LYS A 96 12.37 32.73 27.35
CA LYS A 96 11.44 32.32 26.28
C LYS A 96 11.85 30.98 25.68
N PHE A 97 13.15 30.75 25.50
CA PHE A 97 13.66 29.49 25.00
C PHE A 97 13.41 28.33 25.97
N LEU A 98 13.59 28.54 27.27
CA LEU A 98 13.30 27.54 28.31
C LEU A 98 11.81 27.16 28.36
N ILE A 99 10.91 28.13 28.14
CA ILE A 99 9.47 27.85 28.00
C ILE A 99 9.23 26.93 26.80
N LEU A 100 9.77 27.27 25.63
CA LEU A 100 9.65 26.45 24.42
C LEU A 100 10.24 25.03 24.62
N LEU A 101 11.37 24.91 25.33
CA LEU A 101 11.94 23.62 25.70
C LEU A 101 11.00 22.81 26.61
N SER A 102 10.33 23.45 27.56
CA SER A 102 9.38 22.78 28.46
C SER A 102 8.17 22.22 27.69
N GLU A 103 7.72 22.95 26.67
CA GLU A 103 6.59 22.60 25.80
C GLU A 103 6.98 21.64 24.65
N SER A 104 8.29 21.40 24.47
CA SER A 104 8.78 20.52 23.41
C SER A 104 8.24 19.10 23.54
N ARG A 105 7.88 18.51 22.41
CA ARG A 105 7.25 17.19 22.35
C ARG A 105 8.31 16.11 22.38
N GLU A 106 7.98 14.98 23.02
CA GLU A 106 8.79 13.77 22.88
C GLU A 106 8.93 13.40 21.42
N TRP A 107 10.18 13.19 21.00
CA TRP A 107 10.46 12.64 19.70
C TRP A 107 10.10 11.16 19.71
N LYS A 108 9.15 10.80 18.85
CA LYS A 108 8.79 9.41 18.59
C LYS A 108 9.11 9.14 17.14
N LYS A 109 9.89 8.08 16.89
CA LYS A 109 10.11 7.59 15.53
C LYS A 109 8.74 7.29 14.90
N LYS A 110 8.32 8.07 13.90
CA LYS A 110 7.24 7.66 12.99
C LYS A 110 7.72 6.36 12.34
N GLY A 111 7.18 5.22 12.77
CA GLY A 111 7.62 3.91 12.27
C GLY A 111 8.73 3.22 13.06
N LEU A 112 8.77 3.34 14.39
CA LEU A 112 8.64 2.06 15.09
C LEU A 112 7.16 1.74 15.05
N LEU A 113 6.79 0.91 14.08
CA LEU A 113 5.78 -0.09 14.35
C LEU A 113 6.08 -0.56 15.77
N GLN A 114 5.18 -0.30 16.72
CA GLN A 114 5.02 -1.29 17.78
C GLN A 114 5.10 -2.61 17.03
N LYS A 115 5.97 -3.54 17.44
CA LYS A 115 5.65 -4.93 17.14
C LYS A 115 4.20 -5.02 17.58
N ALA A 116 3.28 -5.09 16.62
CA ALA A 116 1.90 -5.45 16.88
C ALA A 116 2.03 -6.59 17.89
N PRO A 117 1.38 -6.51 19.07
CA PRO A 117 1.58 -7.46 20.16
C PRO A 117 1.76 -8.81 19.50
N LEU A 118 2.99 -9.39 19.56
CA LEU A 118 3.47 -10.46 18.66
C LEU A 118 2.23 -11.22 18.26
N GLU A 119 1.69 -10.98 17.04
CA GLU A 119 0.38 -11.52 16.68
C GLU A 119 0.42 -12.93 17.19
N GLU A 120 -0.40 -13.27 18.20
CA GLU A 120 -0.38 -14.61 18.77
C GLU A 120 -0.49 -15.47 17.53
N LYS A 121 0.59 -16.18 17.16
CA LYS A 121 0.69 -16.80 15.84
C LYS A 121 -0.64 -17.48 15.67
N PRO A 122 -1.50 -17.03 14.73
CA PRO A 122 -2.93 -17.28 14.83
C PRO A 122 -3.06 -18.76 15.11
N ALA A 123 -3.61 -19.09 16.28
CA ALA A 123 -3.59 -20.44 16.80
C ALA A 123 -3.95 -21.34 15.64
N ARG A 124 -3.05 -22.24 15.23
CA ARG A 124 -3.17 -22.93 13.94
C ARG A 124 -4.60 -23.45 13.83
N VAL A 125 -5.39 -22.84 12.97
CA VAL A 125 -6.77 -23.24 12.78
C VAL A 125 -6.69 -24.48 11.91
N TYR A 126 -7.08 -25.62 12.48
CA TYR A 126 -7.18 -26.87 11.74
C TYR A 126 -8.57 -27.43 11.96
N ILE A 127 -9.08 -28.04 10.90
CA ILE A 127 -10.22 -28.95 10.96
C ILE A 127 -9.67 -30.33 10.62
N THR A 128 -10.14 -31.35 11.33
CA THR A 128 -9.88 -32.74 10.95
C THR A 128 -10.65 -33.06 9.67
N GLY A 129 -10.21 -34.06 8.90
CA GLY A 129 -10.96 -34.51 7.73
C GLY A 129 -12.40 -34.92 8.05
N LYS A 130 -12.65 -35.43 9.27
CA LYS A 130 -14.00 -35.73 9.75
C LYS A 130 -14.83 -34.46 9.93
N GLN A 131 -14.27 -33.44 10.58
CA GLN A 131 -14.93 -32.14 10.74
C GLN A 131 -15.25 -31.49 9.39
N LEU A 132 -14.34 -31.55 8.41
CA LEU A 132 -14.59 -31.06 7.05
C LEU A 132 -15.82 -31.72 6.40
N MET A 133 -16.03 -33.03 6.64
CA MET A 133 -17.14 -33.78 6.04
C MET A 133 -18.48 -33.56 6.77
N GLU A 134 -18.45 -33.23 8.07
CA GLU A 134 -19.63 -33.09 8.93
C GLU A 134 -20.08 -31.64 9.11
N GLU A 135 -19.16 -30.68 9.00
CA GLU A 135 -19.46 -29.26 9.17
C GLU A 135 -20.19 -28.69 7.94
N PRO A 136 -21.29 -27.96 8.14
CA PRO A 136 -22.02 -27.35 7.04
C PRO A 136 -21.18 -26.24 6.39
N ILE A 137 -21.13 -26.25 5.05
CA ILE A 137 -20.44 -25.23 4.26
C ILE A 137 -21.13 -23.87 4.50
N ARG A 138 -20.37 -22.90 5.02
CA ARG A 138 -20.80 -21.51 5.25
C ARG A 138 -20.23 -20.54 4.21
N GLU A 139 -19.94 -21.03 3.01
CA GLU A 139 -19.41 -20.19 1.94
C GLU A 139 -20.54 -19.50 1.17
N SER A 140 -20.35 -18.24 0.83
CA SER A 140 -21.24 -17.51 -0.07
C SER A 140 -21.27 -18.19 -1.44
N ALA A 141 -22.43 -18.26 -2.08
CA ALA A 141 -22.57 -18.84 -3.40
C ALA A 141 -21.69 -18.10 -4.42
N ALA A 142 -20.83 -18.85 -5.13
CA ALA A 142 -20.02 -18.31 -6.19
C ALA A 142 -20.85 -18.11 -7.48
N PRO A 143 -20.52 -17.11 -8.32
CA PRO A 143 -21.16 -16.91 -9.62
C PRO A 143 -21.08 -18.13 -10.54
N ILE A 144 -20.05 -18.96 -10.36
CA ILE A 144 -19.81 -20.21 -11.10
C ILE A 144 -19.69 -21.36 -10.11
N GLY A 145 -20.51 -22.38 -10.29
CA GLY A 145 -20.65 -23.49 -9.36
C GLY A 145 -19.56 -24.57 -9.48
N LYS A 146 -19.77 -25.66 -8.73
CA LYS A 146 -18.84 -26.80 -8.59
C LYS A 146 -17.42 -26.42 -8.12
N GLY A 147 -17.28 -25.34 -7.36
CA GLY A 147 -16.01 -24.94 -6.75
C GLY A 147 -14.97 -24.42 -7.74
N PHE A 148 -15.37 -24.05 -8.98
CA PHE A 148 -14.47 -23.38 -9.91
C PHE A 148 -14.06 -22.00 -9.39
N PHE A 149 -15.02 -21.28 -8.82
CA PHE A 149 -14.78 -20.06 -8.08
C PHE A 149 -15.29 -20.19 -6.65
N VAL A 150 -14.66 -19.44 -5.76
CA VAL A 150 -15.13 -19.20 -4.39
C VAL A 150 -15.22 -17.69 -4.23
N SER A 151 -16.36 -17.21 -3.75
CA SER A 151 -16.56 -15.79 -3.50
C SER A 151 -15.47 -15.24 -2.57
N GLU A 152 -15.08 -13.98 -2.79
CA GLU A 152 -14.04 -13.29 -2.00
C GLU A 152 -12.63 -13.89 -2.12
N ARG A 153 -12.36 -14.68 -3.17
CA ARG A 153 -11.02 -15.21 -3.47
C ARG A 153 -10.54 -14.84 -4.86
N TYR A 154 -9.22 -14.88 -5.04
CA TYR A 154 -8.58 -14.70 -6.34
C TYR A 154 -8.29 -16.05 -6.99
N THR A 155 -8.48 -16.14 -8.31
CA THR A 155 -8.10 -17.30 -9.12
C THR A 155 -7.06 -16.86 -10.14
N ILE A 156 -5.96 -17.61 -10.25
CA ILE A 156 -4.88 -17.33 -11.20
C ILE A 156 -4.93 -18.37 -12.31
N LEU A 157 -5.13 -17.90 -13.54
CA LEU A 157 -4.95 -18.69 -14.75
C LEU A 157 -3.58 -18.36 -15.37
N ALA A 158 -2.69 -19.34 -15.47
CA ALA A 158 -1.34 -19.17 -15.98
C ALA A 158 -1.06 -20.14 -17.14
N ALA A 159 -0.48 -19.61 -18.21
CA ALA A 159 0.01 -20.32 -19.38
C ALA A 159 0.96 -19.40 -20.17
N SER A 160 1.73 -19.96 -21.09
CA SER A 160 2.59 -19.18 -22.00
C SER A 160 1.75 -18.28 -22.92
N ASP A 161 2.41 -17.30 -23.56
CA ASP A 161 1.76 -16.49 -24.59
C ASP A 161 1.26 -17.37 -25.75
N GLY A 162 0.11 -17.01 -26.34
CA GLY A 162 -0.52 -17.76 -27.43
C GLY A 162 -1.28 -19.04 -27.01
N GLU A 163 -1.16 -19.52 -25.78
CA GLU A 163 -1.80 -20.77 -25.30
C GLU A 163 -3.30 -20.65 -24.98
N GLY A 164 -3.95 -19.57 -25.44
CA GLY A 164 -5.41 -19.43 -25.36
C GLY A 164 -5.99 -18.90 -24.05
N LYS A 165 -5.18 -18.30 -23.15
CA LYS A 165 -5.66 -17.69 -21.89
C LYS A 165 -6.81 -16.72 -22.12
N THR A 166 -6.60 -15.72 -22.97
CA THR A 166 -7.61 -14.71 -23.32
C THR A 166 -8.84 -15.35 -23.95
N THR A 167 -8.66 -16.37 -24.81
CA THR A 167 -9.78 -17.11 -25.40
C THR A 167 -10.62 -17.79 -24.31
N LEU A 168 -9.99 -18.43 -23.33
CA LEU A 168 -10.66 -19.09 -22.20
C LEU A 168 -11.34 -18.07 -21.27
N CYS A 169 -10.67 -16.96 -20.96
CA CYS A 169 -11.22 -15.88 -20.14
C CYS A 169 -12.45 -15.23 -20.80
N LEU A 170 -12.42 -15.02 -22.12
CA LEU A 170 -13.58 -14.53 -22.86
C LEU A 170 -14.71 -15.56 -22.90
N GLN A 171 -14.40 -16.85 -23.02
CA GLN A 171 -15.40 -17.92 -23.00
C GLN A 171 -16.10 -17.98 -21.64
N LEU A 172 -15.32 -17.87 -20.57
CA LEU A 172 -15.80 -17.74 -19.21
C LEU A 172 -16.72 -16.54 -19.05
N ALA A 173 -16.29 -15.36 -19.53
CA ALA A 173 -17.07 -14.14 -19.45
C ALA A 173 -18.40 -14.28 -20.21
N LEU A 174 -18.39 -14.82 -21.43
CA LEU A 174 -19.62 -15.02 -22.21
C LEU A 174 -20.57 -16.05 -21.57
N ALA A 175 -20.04 -17.13 -21.01
CA ALA A 175 -20.84 -18.09 -20.25
C ALA A 175 -21.46 -17.41 -19.00
N ALA A 176 -20.67 -16.63 -18.27
CA ALA A 176 -21.10 -15.92 -17.08
C ALA A 176 -22.21 -14.88 -17.35
N ILE A 177 -22.06 -14.04 -18.38
CA ILE A 177 -23.04 -13.00 -18.70
C ILE A 177 -24.35 -13.53 -19.28
N THR A 178 -24.35 -14.79 -19.77
CA THR A 178 -25.53 -15.43 -20.36
C THR A 178 -26.18 -16.47 -19.47
N GLY A 179 -25.54 -16.86 -18.37
CA GLY A 179 -26.00 -17.98 -17.53
C GLY A 179 -25.83 -19.35 -18.21
N THR A 180 -24.94 -19.46 -19.19
CA THR A 180 -24.64 -20.72 -19.87
C THR A 180 -23.60 -21.50 -19.09
N THR A 181 -23.70 -22.83 -19.05
CA THR A 181 -22.69 -23.69 -18.41
C THR A 181 -21.31 -23.46 -19.03
N PHE A 182 -20.32 -23.17 -18.19
CA PHE A 182 -18.93 -23.01 -18.64
C PHE A 182 -18.26 -24.39 -18.80
N LEU A 183 -17.63 -24.61 -19.96
CA LEU A 183 -17.00 -25.87 -20.36
C LEU A 183 -17.92 -27.10 -20.24
N ASP A 184 -19.24 -26.89 -20.36
CA ASP A 184 -20.28 -27.92 -20.17
C ASP A 184 -20.20 -28.67 -18.83
N PHE A 185 -19.45 -28.11 -17.87
CA PHE A 185 -19.18 -28.76 -16.60
C PHE A 185 -19.50 -27.85 -15.42
N PHE A 186 -19.16 -26.57 -15.50
CA PHE A 186 -19.30 -25.60 -14.41
C PHE A 186 -20.59 -24.78 -14.58
N PRO A 187 -21.62 -24.99 -13.75
CA PRO A 187 -22.90 -24.33 -13.92
C PRO A 187 -22.81 -22.84 -13.58
N VAL A 188 -23.52 -22.01 -14.34
CA VAL A 188 -23.71 -20.58 -14.06
C VAL A 188 -25.20 -20.39 -13.74
N PRO A 189 -25.61 -20.36 -12.45
CA PRO A 189 -27.02 -20.45 -12.07
C PRO A 189 -27.90 -19.31 -12.60
N LYS A 190 -27.30 -18.14 -12.82
CA LYS A 190 -27.93 -16.96 -13.38
C LYS A 190 -26.90 -16.11 -14.13
N PRO A 191 -27.31 -15.32 -15.14
CA PRO A 191 -26.48 -14.29 -15.72
C PRO A 191 -25.90 -13.34 -14.65
N VAL A 192 -24.62 -12.99 -14.79
CA VAL A 192 -23.90 -12.09 -13.87
C VAL A 192 -23.13 -11.01 -14.61
N LYS A 193 -22.75 -9.93 -13.93
CA LYS A 193 -21.94 -8.85 -14.50
C LYS A 193 -20.46 -9.16 -14.42
N VAL A 194 -19.76 -8.97 -15.54
CA VAL A 194 -18.33 -9.17 -15.69
C VAL A 194 -17.66 -7.84 -16.03
N LEU A 195 -16.69 -7.45 -15.22
CA LEU A 195 -15.75 -6.37 -15.50
C LEU A 195 -14.43 -6.98 -15.97
N TYR A 196 -14.02 -6.68 -17.19
CA TYR A 196 -12.87 -7.31 -17.84
C TYR A 196 -11.86 -6.24 -18.24
N PHE A 197 -10.67 -6.28 -17.63
CA PHE A 197 -9.56 -5.42 -18.03
C PHE A 197 -8.66 -6.15 -19.05
N CYS A 198 -8.62 -5.64 -20.28
CA CYS A 198 -7.86 -6.20 -21.40
C CYS A 198 -6.52 -5.46 -21.57
N GLY A 199 -5.40 -6.07 -21.22
CA GLY A 199 -4.08 -5.43 -21.24
C GLY A 199 -3.34 -5.47 -22.59
N GLU A 200 -3.09 -6.69 -23.11
CA GLU A 200 -2.18 -6.87 -24.25
C GLU A 200 -2.88 -6.93 -25.62
N ASN A 201 -4.16 -7.33 -25.65
CA ASN A 201 -4.84 -7.65 -26.90
C ASN A 201 -5.46 -6.41 -27.56
N SER A 202 -5.25 -6.27 -28.87
CA SER A 202 -5.89 -5.20 -29.64
C SER A 202 -7.42 -5.34 -29.66
N ARG A 203 -8.14 -4.22 -29.84
CA ARG A 203 -9.61 -4.22 -29.99
C ARG A 203 -10.09 -5.14 -31.12
N GLY A 204 -9.32 -5.25 -32.21
CA GLY A 204 -9.66 -6.12 -33.34
C GLY A 204 -9.57 -7.60 -33.00
N ASP A 205 -8.54 -7.99 -32.27
CA ASP A 205 -8.34 -9.37 -31.82
C ASP A 205 -9.41 -9.80 -30.80
N VAL A 206 -9.68 -8.97 -29.78
CA VAL A 206 -10.76 -9.22 -28.81
C VAL A 206 -12.11 -9.33 -29.52
N LYS A 207 -12.39 -8.42 -30.47
CA LYS A 207 -13.62 -8.46 -31.27
C LYS A 207 -13.75 -9.78 -32.04
N ALA A 208 -12.69 -10.23 -32.70
CA ALA A 208 -12.71 -11.49 -33.46
C ALA A 208 -12.99 -12.70 -32.55
N LYS A 209 -12.31 -12.78 -31.39
CA LYS A 209 -12.52 -13.83 -30.39
C LYS A 209 -13.97 -13.82 -29.85
N VAL A 210 -14.49 -12.66 -29.47
CA VAL A 210 -15.88 -12.52 -28.99
C VAL A 210 -16.89 -12.88 -30.06
N GLN A 211 -16.70 -12.43 -31.31
CA GLN A 211 -17.62 -12.75 -32.41
C GLN A 211 -17.68 -14.25 -32.69
N PHE A 212 -16.54 -14.92 -32.72
CA PHE A 212 -16.47 -16.36 -32.92
C PHE A 212 -17.20 -17.12 -31.80
N GLN A 213 -16.90 -16.81 -30.54
CA GLN A 213 -17.49 -17.50 -29.40
C GLN A 213 -18.98 -17.18 -29.19
N ARG A 214 -19.39 -15.94 -29.50
CA ARG A 214 -20.79 -15.52 -29.50
C ARG A 214 -21.63 -16.43 -30.39
N ALA A 215 -21.17 -16.70 -31.61
CA ALA A 215 -21.93 -17.53 -32.55
C ALA A 215 -22.19 -18.94 -32.00
N GLU A 216 -21.23 -19.51 -31.26
CA GLU A 216 -21.41 -20.83 -30.62
C GLU A 216 -22.37 -20.78 -29.43
N ILE A 217 -22.28 -19.75 -28.59
CA ILE A 217 -23.21 -19.58 -27.46
C ILE A 217 -24.65 -19.32 -27.93
N GLU A 218 -24.84 -18.51 -28.97
CA GLU A 218 -26.17 -18.24 -29.54
C GLU A 218 -26.82 -19.52 -30.10
N LYS A 219 -26.03 -20.44 -30.68
CA LYS A 219 -26.53 -21.77 -31.09
C LYS A 219 -27.01 -22.60 -29.91
N VAL A 220 -26.24 -22.62 -28.81
CA VAL A 220 -26.59 -23.36 -27.60
C VAL A 220 -27.86 -22.79 -26.96
N LEU A 221 -27.99 -21.46 -26.92
CA LEU A 221 -29.13 -20.79 -26.30
C LEU A 221 -30.38 -20.69 -27.20
N GLY A 222 -30.22 -20.81 -28.51
CA GLY A 222 -31.31 -20.62 -29.48
C GLY A 222 -31.81 -19.17 -29.57
N ARG A 223 -31.02 -18.19 -29.14
CA ARG A 223 -31.33 -16.75 -29.17
C ARG A 223 -30.06 -15.90 -29.31
N ASP A 224 -30.20 -14.65 -29.74
CA ASP A 224 -29.08 -13.70 -29.70
C ASP A 224 -28.74 -13.27 -28.27
N ILE A 225 -27.51 -12.79 -28.06
CA ILE A 225 -27.00 -12.35 -26.75
C ILE A 225 -26.60 -10.87 -26.72
N ILE A 226 -27.09 -10.04 -27.66
CA ILE A 226 -26.69 -8.62 -27.73
C ILE A 226 -27.04 -7.88 -26.44
N LYS A 227 -28.24 -8.13 -25.89
CA LYS A 227 -28.68 -7.50 -24.63
C LYS A 227 -27.84 -7.96 -23.44
N ASP A 228 -27.35 -9.20 -23.44
CA ASP A 228 -26.47 -9.70 -22.39
C ASP A 228 -25.11 -9.01 -22.47
N LEU A 229 -24.55 -8.87 -23.67
CA LEU A 229 -23.29 -8.14 -23.91
C LEU A 229 -23.39 -6.68 -23.44
N GLU A 230 -24.47 -5.99 -23.79
CA GLU A 230 -24.70 -4.59 -23.41
C GLU A 230 -24.85 -4.40 -21.90
N LYS A 231 -25.58 -5.31 -21.24
CA LYS A 231 -25.94 -5.15 -19.82
C LYS A 231 -24.88 -5.67 -18.86
N ASN A 232 -24.19 -6.74 -19.24
CA ASN A 232 -23.45 -7.57 -18.30
C ASN A 232 -21.95 -7.65 -18.60
N LEU A 233 -21.45 -7.22 -19.76
CA LEU A 233 -20.01 -7.25 -20.08
C LEU A 233 -19.44 -5.84 -20.24
N VAL A 234 -18.52 -5.47 -19.35
CA VAL A 234 -17.79 -4.21 -19.43
C VAL A 234 -16.31 -4.51 -19.72
N LEU A 235 -15.83 -4.11 -20.89
CA LEU A 235 -14.42 -4.22 -21.29
C LEU A 235 -13.72 -2.89 -21.03
N VAL A 236 -12.61 -2.93 -20.31
CA VAL A 236 -11.83 -1.75 -19.91
C VAL A 236 -10.39 -1.93 -20.37
N GLU A 237 -9.78 -0.83 -20.82
CA GLU A 237 -8.35 -0.76 -21.11
C GLU A 237 -7.53 -0.93 -19.81
N PRO A 238 -6.24 -1.31 -19.88
CA PRO A 238 -5.49 -1.54 -18.67
C PRO A 238 -5.30 -0.23 -17.89
N ILE A 239 -5.50 -0.31 -16.58
CA ILE A 239 -5.26 0.78 -15.64
C ILE A 239 -4.06 0.41 -14.76
N ASN A 240 -3.35 1.40 -14.22
CA ASN A 240 -2.31 1.13 -13.24
C ASN A 240 -2.98 0.71 -11.93
N ILE A 241 -2.80 -0.55 -11.52
CA ILE A 241 -3.37 -1.07 -10.28
C ILE A 241 -2.26 -1.27 -9.28
N ASN A 242 -2.35 -0.58 -8.14
CA ASN A 242 -1.48 -0.88 -7.04
C ASN A 242 -2.17 -1.88 -6.09
N PHE A 243 -1.94 -3.17 -6.31
CA PHE A 243 -2.48 -4.24 -5.46
C PHE A 243 -1.91 -4.23 -4.02
N TRP A 244 -0.90 -3.40 -3.75
CA TRP A 244 -0.31 -3.21 -2.42
C TRP A 244 -0.96 -2.07 -1.63
N LEU A 245 -1.79 -1.24 -2.26
CA LEU A 245 -2.59 -0.21 -1.57
C LEU A 245 -3.86 -0.82 -1.00
N ASN A 246 -4.36 -0.22 0.08
CA ASN A 246 -5.60 -0.64 0.69
C ASN A 246 -6.75 -0.38 -0.31
N PRO A 247 -7.72 -1.29 -0.49
CA PRO A 247 -8.88 -1.03 -1.35
C PRO A 247 -9.61 0.27 -1.03
N ARG A 248 -9.51 0.79 0.19
CA ARG A 248 -10.08 2.08 0.61
C ARG A 248 -9.26 3.30 0.22
N ASP A 249 -8.04 3.12 -0.25
CA ASP A 249 -7.28 4.19 -0.89
C ASP A 249 -7.98 4.44 -2.23
N ASN A 250 -8.47 5.66 -2.42
CA ASN A 250 -9.34 6.10 -3.52
C ASN A 250 -8.66 5.88 -4.90
N THR A 251 -8.65 4.64 -5.37
CA THR A 251 -7.93 4.14 -6.55
C THR A 251 -8.89 4.02 -7.73
N ASP A 252 -8.36 4.14 -8.95
CA ASP A 252 -9.16 4.00 -10.18
C ASP A 252 -9.91 2.66 -10.23
N LEU A 253 -9.31 1.58 -9.72
CA LEU A 253 -9.98 0.28 -9.60
C LEU A 253 -11.21 0.36 -8.69
N TYR A 254 -11.12 1.02 -7.53
CA TYR A 254 -12.23 1.13 -6.60
C TYR A 254 -13.41 1.90 -7.21
N ALA A 255 -13.14 2.95 -8.00
CA ALA A 255 -14.17 3.68 -8.73
C ALA A 255 -14.94 2.79 -9.70
N TRP A 256 -14.24 1.96 -10.50
CA TRP A 256 -14.87 0.99 -11.39
C TRP A 256 -15.70 -0.06 -10.63
N LEU A 257 -15.22 -0.56 -9.49
CA LEU A 257 -15.94 -1.54 -8.68
C LEU A 257 -17.23 -0.95 -8.09
N GLU A 258 -17.20 0.29 -7.59
CA GLU A 258 -18.37 0.98 -7.06
C GLU A 258 -19.40 1.35 -8.14
N GLU A 259 -18.94 1.76 -9.32
CA GLU A 259 -19.81 2.14 -10.44
C GLU A 259 -20.50 0.92 -11.06
N ILE A 260 -19.73 -0.11 -11.42
CA ILE A 260 -20.23 -1.25 -12.17
C ILE A 260 -20.91 -2.29 -11.28
N LYS A 261 -20.41 -2.43 -10.04
CA LYS A 261 -20.76 -3.48 -9.08
C LYS A 261 -20.74 -4.88 -9.73
N PRO A 262 -19.58 -5.30 -10.27
CA PRO A 262 -19.46 -6.56 -10.97
C PRO A 262 -19.51 -7.75 -10.01
N ASP A 263 -20.00 -8.89 -10.50
CA ASP A 263 -19.93 -10.17 -9.77
C ASP A 263 -18.59 -10.89 -10.04
N ILE A 264 -17.98 -10.63 -11.21
CA ILE A 264 -16.68 -11.19 -11.61
C ILE A 264 -15.79 -10.07 -12.16
N VAL A 265 -14.53 -10.06 -11.74
CA VAL A 265 -13.49 -9.16 -12.28
C VAL A 265 -12.38 -10.00 -12.90
N ILE A 266 -11.99 -9.69 -14.13
CA ILE A 266 -10.94 -10.38 -14.88
C ILE A 266 -9.82 -9.39 -15.22
N PHE A 267 -8.57 -9.78 -14.94
CA PHE A 267 -7.35 -9.07 -15.33
C PHE A 267 -6.57 -9.95 -16.32
N ASP A 268 -6.48 -9.54 -17.59
CA ASP A 268 -5.85 -10.33 -18.63
C ASP A 268 -4.91 -9.49 -19.51
N PRO A 269 -3.57 -9.60 -19.34
CA PRO A 269 -2.86 -10.43 -18.34
C PRO A 269 -2.69 -9.71 -17.01
N LEU A 270 -2.53 -10.46 -15.91
CA LEU A 270 -2.23 -9.88 -14.60
C LEU A 270 -0.93 -9.03 -14.56
N ALA A 271 0.06 -9.34 -15.39
CA ALA A 271 1.37 -8.67 -15.37
C ALA A 271 1.31 -7.17 -15.71
N ASP A 272 0.44 -6.78 -16.65
CA ASP A 272 0.24 -5.39 -17.07
C ASP A 272 -0.32 -4.50 -15.96
N PHE A 273 -0.95 -5.12 -14.95
CA PHE A 273 -1.55 -4.42 -13.83
C PHE A 273 -0.64 -4.35 -12.61
N ILE A 274 0.40 -5.17 -12.53
CA ILE A 274 1.31 -5.26 -11.35
C ILE A 274 2.65 -4.53 -11.59
N SER A 275 3.06 -4.37 -12.85
CA SER A 275 4.39 -3.84 -13.16
C SER A 275 4.43 -2.31 -13.26
N SER A 276 5.22 -1.67 -12.38
CA SER A 276 5.60 -0.25 -12.52
C SER A 276 6.77 -0.03 -13.48
N GLN A 277 7.32 -1.09 -14.09
CA GLN A 277 8.39 -1.00 -15.06
C GLN A 277 7.89 -1.52 -16.41
N LYS A 278 7.77 -0.61 -17.38
CA LYS A 278 7.90 -1.02 -18.78
C LYS A 278 9.22 -1.78 -18.88
N SER A 279 9.15 -3.00 -19.39
CA SER A 279 10.30 -3.81 -19.77
C SER A 279 11.44 -2.92 -20.29
N LEU A 280 12.67 -3.18 -19.84
CA LEU A 280 13.87 -2.66 -20.48
C LEU A 280 14.00 -3.32 -21.87
N SER A 281 13.17 -2.87 -22.80
CA SER A 281 13.23 -3.14 -24.23
C SER A 281 13.20 -1.82 -24.97
#